data_AF-A0A1E4EMZ3-F1
#
_entry.id   AF-A0A1E4EMZ3-F1
#
_cell.length_a   1.000
_cell.length_b   1.000
_cell.length_c   1.000
_cell.angle_alpha   90.00
_cell.angle_beta   90.00
_cell.angle_gamma   90.00
#
_symmetry.space_group_name_H-M   'P 1'
#
loop_
_entity.id
_entity.type
_entity.pdbx_description
1 polymer ?
#
loop_
_entity_poly.entity_id
_entity_poly.type
_entity_poly.pdbx_seq_one_letter_code
_entity_poly.pdbx_strand_id
1 'polypeptide(L)'
;MTIHLPTQSNRISLSRAAAARSSVTQGPPLDVAALLLAGGKGRRLEGLTASDSKPAVPFAGTNRIVDFAMANAVRSGVRRMLVATQYAPRSLHHHLPTRWGQFFPQAGLMLRDGRERYLGTADAARQTCHEIEAMGGDQVLILAADHVYDMDYGALLAAHRASGAAVTVAVDTVPRAEARGFGVMQADDRGRILSFLEKPADPPGMIGQRDRAMVSMGIYVFDRAWLREALFDRPVEALDFGHDVIPDAVARGMAAVWQLPAGPSGDAYWRDVGTLDALRRAQLDFVNAEPARLPFACPASDWYLGRGSIAMPGAVVPESARLICTLVGPGAQVPAGLVTGENPDEDARWFTRTAAGTVLITQAMLDRRAAHAQIRRSVTPPLFNNRGLHA
;
A
#
# COMPACT_ATOMS: atom_id res chain seq x y z
N MET A 1 52.94 -18.49 -19.14
CA MET A 1 52.08 -17.32 -19.43
C MET A 1 50.77 -17.56 -18.69
N THR A 2 50.74 -17.11 -17.45
CA THR A 2 49.68 -17.42 -16.48
C THR A 2 48.56 -16.40 -16.66
N ILE A 3 47.38 -16.84 -17.07
CA ILE A 3 46.22 -15.96 -17.25
C ILE A 3 45.51 -15.88 -15.90
N HIS A 4 45.65 -14.74 -15.24
CA HIS A 4 44.95 -14.38 -14.01
C HIS A 4 43.44 -14.26 -14.30
N LEU A 5 42.63 -15.11 -13.68
CA LEU A 5 41.19 -14.86 -13.51
C LEU A 5 41.00 -13.95 -12.30
N PRO A 6 40.29 -12.82 -12.42
CA PRO A 6 40.02 -11.98 -11.27
C PRO A 6 38.92 -12.63 -10.40
N THR A 7 39.31 -13.14 -9.24
CA THR A 7 38.40 -13.41 -8.12
C THR A 7 38.03 -12.09 -7.45
N GLN A 8 36.91 -11.48 -7.86
CA GLN A 8 36.24 -10.47 -7.03
C GLN A 8 35.07 -11.13 -6.31
N SER A 9 35.20 -11.22 -4.98
CA SER A 9 34.13 -11.59 -4.06
C SER A 9 33.01 -10.53 -4.12
N ASN A 10 31.98 -10.78 -4.91
CA ASN A 10 30.74 -10.00 -4.88
C ASN A 10 29.88 -10.47 -3.69
N ARG A 11 30.20 -9.99 -2.49
CA ARG A 11 29.16 -9.90 -1.47
C ARG A 11 28.20 -8.80 -1.94
N ILE A 12 26.96 -9.15 -2.26
CA ILE A 12 25.87 -8.17 -2.29
C ILE A 12 25.63 -7.76 -0.82
N SER A 13 26.51 -6.90 -0.31
CA SER A 13 26.28 -6.12 0.90
C SER A 13 25.42 -4.93 0.47
N LEU A 14 24.14 -4.94 0.82
CA LEU A 14 23.24 -3.79 0.64
C LEU A 14 23.58 -2.66 1.64
N SER A 15 24.87 -2.28 1.74
CA SER A 15 25.39 -1.33 2.73
C SER A 15 25.83 0.02 2.15
N ARG A 16 25.36 0.40 0.95
CA ARG A 16 25.44 1.78 0.49
C ARG A 16 24.07 2.23 0.02
N ALA A 17 23.21 2.59 0.97
CA ALA A 17 22.15 3.54 0.67
C ALA A 17 22.82 4.85 0.23
N ALA A 18 23.03 5.02 -1.08
CA ALA A 18 23.20 6.36 -1.63
C ALA A 18 21.98 7.16 -1.15
N ALA A 19 22.20 8.32 -0.54
CA ALA A 19 21.10 9.16 -0.09
C ALA A 19 20.14 9.39 -1.27
N ALA A 20 18.95 8.78 -1.20
CA ALA A 20 17.97 8.86 -2.26
C ALA A 20 17.66 10.34 -2.48
N ARG A 21 17.97 10.86 -3.67
CA ARG A 21 17.61 12.23 -4.03
C ARG A 21 16.09 12.27 -4.19
N SER A 22 15.43 13.18 -3.46
CA SER A 22 13.99 13.40 -3.59
C SER A 22 13.66 13.76 -5.04
N SER A 23 12.73 13.05 -5.67
CA SER A 23 12.13 13.44 -6.95
C SER A 23 10.92 14.37 -6.75
N VAL A 24 10.58 14.68 -5.50
CA VAL A 24 9.40 15.44 -5.12
C VAL A 24 9.68 16.94 -5.21
N THR A 25 8.95 17.61 -6.09
CA THR A 25 8.89 19.08 -6.19
C THR A 25 7.56 19.58 -5.66
N GLN A 26 7.57 20.68 -4.91
CA GLN A 26 6.38 21.31 -4.34
C GLN A 26 5.52 21.97 -5.42
N GLY A 27 4.22 21.69 -5.41
CA GLY A 27 3.24 22.39 -6.24
C GLY A 27 2.83 23.77 -5.70
N PRO A 28 2.06 24.54 -6.48
CA PRO A 28 1.43 25.77 -5.98
C PRO A 28 0.48 25.45 -4.81
N PRO A 29 0.41 26.29 -3.75
CA PRO A 29 -0.41 25.98 -2.58
C PRO A 29 -1.89 25.78 -2.92
N LEU A 30 -2.48 24.69 -2.41
CA LEU A 30 -3.92 24.44 -2.43
C LEU A 30 -4.57 24.93 -1.14
N ASP A 31 -5.70 25.63 -1.25
CA ASP A 31 -6.56 25.93 -0.10
C ASP A 31 -7.53 24.79 0.15
N VAL A 32 -7.06 23.78 0.89
CA VAL A 32 -7.79 22.56 1.21
C VAL A 32 -7.32 22.00 2.56
N ALA A 33 -8.22 21.40 3.33
CA ALA A 33 -7.86 20.57 4.47
C ALA A 33 -7.73 19.10 4.03
N ALA A 34 -6.60 18.45 4.29
CA ALA A 34 -6.39 17.06 3.92
C ALA A 34 -6.44 16.13 5.14
N LEU A 35 -7.19 15.04 5.04
CA LEU A 35 -7.19 13.92 5.98
C LEU A 35 -6.66 12.67 5.29
N LEU A 36 -5.51 12.18 5.73
CA LEU A 36 -4.94 10.90 5.30
C LEU A 36 -5.33 9.80 6.29
N LEU A 37 -6.16 8.86 5.83
CA LEU A 37 -6.58 7.69 6.58
C LEU A 37 -5.51 6.59 6.47
N ALA A 38 -4.74 6.41 7.53
CA ALA A 38 -3.61 5.49 7.62
C ALA A 38 -3.83 4.38 8.67
N GLY A 39 -5.06 3.88 8.74
CA GLY A 39 -5.48 2.84 9.70
C GLY A 39 -5.43 1.39 9.17
N GLY A 40 -5.12 1.18 7.89
CA GLY A 40 -5.25 -0.12 7.23
C GLY A 40 -4.44 -1.24 7.90
N LYS A 41 -5.14 -2.26 8.42
CA LYS A 41 -4.49 -3.43 9.05
C LYS A 41 -3.78 -4.34 8.04
N GLY A 42 -4.29 -4.43 6.81
CA GLY A 42 -3.62 -5.21 5.75
C GLY A 42 -3.54 -6.71 5.99
N ARG A 43 -4.51 -7.33 6.69
CA ARG A 43 -4.46 -8.75 7.11
C ARG A 43 -4.02 -9.75 6.02
N ARG A 44 -4.39 -9.49 4.76
CA ARG A 44 -4.05 -10.29 3.57
C ARG A 44 -2.58 -10.19 3.12
N LEU A 45 -1.78 -9.34 3.77
CA LEU A 45 -0.32 -9.24 3.63
C LEU A 45 0.43 -10.06 4.69
N GLU A 46 -0.30 -10.80 5.53
CA GLU A 46 0.25 -11.84 6.40
C GLU A 46 1.37 -11.31 7.30
N GLY A 47 2.53 -11.99 7.31
CA GLY A 47 3.67 -11.63 8.14
C GLY A 47 4.25 -10.24 7.88
N LEU A 48 3.97 -9.59 6.74
CA LEU A 48 4.42 -8.22 6.46
C LEU A 48 3.72 -7.17 7.32
N THR A 49 2.51 -7.46 7.78
CA THR A 49 1.69 -6.55 8.59
C THR A 49 1.52 -7.04 10.02
N ALA A 50 2.41 -7.92 10.48
CA ALA A 50 2.35 -8.46 11.84
C ALA A 50 2.65 -7.40 12.91
N SER A 51 3.58 -6.49 12.62
CA SER A 51 4.03 -5.44 13.55
C SER A 51 3.86 -4.02 13.01
N ASP A 52 3.38 -3.90 11.77
CA ASP A 52 3.23 -2.65 11.04
C ASP A 52 1.90 -2.62 10.29
N SER A 53 1.39 -1.42 10.04
CA SER A 53 0.20 -1.23 9.21
C SER A 53 0.51 -1.33 7.73
N LYS A 54 -0.53 -1.61 6.91
CA LYS A 54 -0.40 -1.69 5.44
C LYS A 54 0.31 -0.48 4.83
N PRO A 55 -0.01 0.78 5.20
CA PRO A 55 0.67 1.94 4.65
C PRO A 55 2.19 1.95 4.89
N ALA A 56 2.68 1.25 5.92
CA ALA A 56 4.09 1.19 6.28
C ALA A 56 4.89 0.13 5.50
N VAL A 57 4.23 -0.76 4.76
CA VAL A 57 4.90 -1.84 4.03
C VAL A 57 5.84 -1.23 2.96
N PRO A 58 7.10 -1.70 2.87
CA PRO A 58 8.03 -1.24 1.86
C PRO A 58 7.55 -1.48 0.43
N PHE A 59 7.89 -0.57 -0.46
CA PHE A 59 7.56 -0.64 -1.88
C PHE A 59 8.72 -0.10 -2.71
N ALA A 60 9.23 -0.86 -3.69
CA ALA A 60 10.29 -0.44 -4.61
C ALA A 60 11.47 0.26 -3.90
N GLY A 61 12.24 -0.52 -3.14
CA GLY A 61 13.39 -0.04 -2.36
C GLY A 61 12.97 0.50 -1.00
N THR A 62 13.41 1.71 -0.66
CA THR A 62 13.18 2.31 0.66
C THR A 62 11.85 3.06 0.78
N ASN A 63 11.08 3.20 -0.30
CA ASN A 63 9.75 3.80 -0.22
C ASN A 63 8.81 2.88 0.58
N ARG A 64 7.73 3.45 1.10
CA ARG A 64 6.59 2.74 1.68
C ARG A 64 5.33 3.05 0.89
N ILE A 65 4.29 2.24 1.01
CA ILE A 65 3.03 2.48 0.27
C ILE A 65 2.47 3.89 0.55
N VAL A 66 2.52 4.35 1.80
CA VAL A 66 2.07 5.70 2.19
C VAL A 66 2.81 6.83 1.44
N ASP A 67 4.04 6.59 0.99
CA ASP A 67 4.86 7.61 0.33
C ASP A 67 4.25 8.06 -1.00
N PHE A 68 3.42 7.25 -1.65
CA PHE A 68 2.71 7.65 -2.87
C PHE A 68 1.64 8.71 -2.60
N ALA A 69 0.79 8.50 -1.59
CA ALA A 69 -0.21 9.49 -1.18
C ALA A 69 0.45 10.80 -0.70
N MET A 70 1.56 10.69 0.04
CA MET A 70 2.34 11.85 0.50
C MET A 70 3.01 12.60 -0.66
N ALA A 71 3.62 11.88 -1.62
CA ALA A 71 4.22 12.49 -2.80
C ALA A 71 3.18 13.24 -3.63
N ASN A 72 2.01 12.64 -3.85
CA ASN A 72 0.91 13.27 -4.56
C ASN A 72 0.42 14.52 -3.82
N ALA A 73 0.31 14.47 -2.49
CA ALA A 73 -0.09 15.64 -1.69
C ALA A 73 0.90 16.80 -1.83
N VAL A 74 2.20 16.52 -1.71
CA VAL A 74 3.26 17.52 -1.84
C VAL A 74 3.32 18.09 -3.27
N ARG A 75 3.30 17.23 -4.29
CA ARG A 75 3.34 17.64 -5.70
C ARG A 75 2.12 18.46 -6.09
N SER A 76 0.96 18.17 -5.50
CA SER A 76 -0.28 18.93 -5.72
C SER A 76 -0.29 20.25 -4.94
N GLY A 77 0.59 20.43 -3.96
CA GLY A 77 0.68 21.66 -3.15
C GLY A 77 -0.19 21.66 -1.89
N VAL A 78 -0.55 20.49 -1.35
CA VAL A 78 -1.20 20.35 -0.03
C VAL A 78 -0.23 20.80 1.07
N ARG A 79 -0.64 21.82 1.85
CA ARG A 79 0.21 22.40 2.92
C ARG A 79 -0.23 22.02 4.34
N ARG A 80 -1.44 21.51 4.50
CA ARG A 80 -2.03 21.15 5.80
C ARG A 80 -2.65 19.76 5.67
N MET A 81 -2.14 18.82 6.46
CA MET A 81 -2.57 17.43 6.44
C MET A 81 -2.64 16.88 7.86
N LEU A 82 -3.78 16.29 8.16
CA LEU A 82 -3.97 15.43 9.30
C LEU A 82 -3.83 13.98 8.87
N VAL A 83 -3.03 13.19 9.57
CA VAL A 83 -2.90 11.75 9.36
C VAL A 83 -3.56 11.04 10.53
N ALA A 84 -4.67 10.36 10.26
CA ALA A 84 -5.37 9.53 11.22
C ALA A 84 -4.86 8.09 11.13
N THR A 85 -4.15 7.65 12.15
CA THR A 85 -3.59 6.30 12.25
C THR A 85 -4.42 5.45 13.20
N GLN A 86 -4.39 4.13 13.04
CA GLN A 86 -5.15 3.22 13.92
C GLN A 86 -4.39 1.93 14.22
N TYR A 87 -4.19 1.06 13.23
CA TYR A 87 -3.46 -0.20 13.47
C TYR A 87 -1.94 0.03 13.49
N ALA A 88 -1.23 -0.62 14.43
CA ALA A 88 0.24 -0.66 14.53
C ALA A 88 0.98 0.62 14.05
N PRO A 89 0.68 1.81 14.62
CA PRO A 89 1.04 3.08 13.99
C PRO A 89 2.50 3.53 14.23
N ARG A 90 3.23 2.84 15.12
CA ARG A 90 4.53 3.28 15.63
C ARG A 90 5.53 3.62 14.52
N SER A 91 5.66 2.76 13.51
CA SER A 91 6.64 3.01 12.45
C SER A 91 6.23 4.15 11.53
N LEU A 92 4.93 4.38 11.31
CA LEU A 92 4.42 5.53 10.56
C LEU A 92 4.62 6.84 11.31
N HIS A 93 4.40 6.83 12.63
CA HIS A 93 4.62 8.01 13.49
C HIS A 93 6.07 8.47 13.52
N HIS A 94 7.02 7.56 13.28
CA HIS A 94 8.41 7.92 13.05
C HIS A 94 8.67 8.33 11.59
N HIS A 95 8.22 7.51 10.63
CA HIS A 95 8.54 7.69 9.21
C HIS A 95 7.98 8.99 8.62
N LEU A 96 6.72 9.33 8.89
CA LEU A 96 6.07 10.48 8.24
C LEU A 96 6.71 11.82 8.63
N PRO A 97 6.90 12.16 9.92
CA PRO A 97 7.59 13.40 10.28
C PRO A 97 9.04 13.43 9.78
N THR A 98 9.79 12.33 9.92
CA THR A 98 11.20 12.28 9.53
C THR A 98 11.40 12.41 8.03
N ARG A 99 10.57 11.74 7.21
CA ARG A 99 10.73 11.73 5.76
C ARG A 99 10.04 12.90 5.06
N TRP A 100 8.87 13.31 5.58
CA TRP A 100 7.99 14.27 4.91
C TRP A 100 7.86 15.62 5.60
N GLY A 101 8.23 15.74 6.88
CA GLY A 101 8.02 16.97 7.66
C GLY A 101 8.63 18.22 7.02
N GLN A 102 9.77 18.11 6.34
CA GLN A 102 10.43 19.21 5.63
C GLN A 102 9.60 19.82 4.49
N PHE A 103 8.59 19.11 3.98
CA PHE A 103 7.72 19.57 2.90
C PHE A 103 6.48 20.33 3.41
N PHE A 104 6.23 20.33 4.71
CA PHE A 104 5.10 21.02 5.31
C PHE A 104 5.59 22.24 6.10
N PRO A 105 4.79 23.32 6.17
CA PRO A 105 5.06 24.39 7.14
C PRO A 105 5.04 23.84 8.57
N GLN A 106 5.52 24.61 9.54
CA GLN A 106 5.45 24.24 10.95
C GLN A 106 4.01 23.88 11.34
N ALA A 107 3.83 22.73 12.00
CA ALA A 107 2.53 22.14 12.34
C ALA A 107 1.60 21.82 11.14
N GLY A 108 2.09 21.90 9.90
CA GLY A 108 1.32 21.57 8.69
C GLY A 108 1.10 20.06 8.49
N LEU A 109 1.92 19.21 9.11
CA LEU A 109 1.72 17.75 9.15
C LEU A 109 1.42 17.31 10.58
N MET A 110 0.17 16.92 10.82
CA MET A 110 -0.32 16.51 12.13
C MET A 110 -0.64 15.02 12.13
N LEU A 111 -0.23 14.30 13.17
CA LEU A 111 -0.55 12.88 13.33
C LEU A 111 -1.48 12.68 14.53
N ARG A 112 -2.48 11.82 14.37
CA ARG A 112 -3.37 11.37 15.44
C ARG A 112 -3.37 9.86 15.52
N ASP A 113 -3.09 9.39 16.72
CA ASP A 113 -3.17 7.98 17.07
C ASP A 113 -4.59 7.67 17.57
N GLY A 114 -5.35 6.99 16.73
CA GLY A 114 -6.70 6.54 17.05
C GLY A 114 -6.78 5.06 17.40
N ARG A 115 -5.67 4.42 17.84
CA ARG A 115 -5.72 3.08 18.41
C ARG A 115 -6.87 2.96 19.40
N GLU A 116 -7.76 2.00 19.15
CA GLU A 116 -8.95 1.70 19.97
C GLU A 116 -9.98 2.84 20.07
N ARG A 117 -9.84 3.92 19.30
CA ARG A 117 -10.74 5.08 19.32
C ARG A 117 -11.68 5.16 18.15
N TYR A 118 -11.17 4.94 16.93
CA TYR A 118 -12.01 5.10 15.72
C TYR A 118 -12.89 3.87 15.49
N LEU A 119 -14.20 4.09 15.38
CA LEU A 119 -15.18 3.03 15.11
C LEU A 119 -15.31 2.73 13.60
N GLY A 120 -14.83 3.64 12.75
CA GLY A 120 -14.82 3.51 11.30
C GLY A 120 -14.01 4.63 10.64
N THR A 121 -13.92 4.62 9.31
CA THR A 121 -13.10 5.59 8.57
C THR A 121 -13.64 7.02 8.66
N ALA A 122 -14.96 7.19 8.62
CA ALA A 122 -15.60 8.49 8.76
C ALA A 122 -15.69 8.93 10.23
N ASP A 123 -15.74 8.00 11.18
CA ASP A 123 -15.60 8.33 12.61
C ASP A 123 -14.25 8.96 12.93
N ALA A 124 -13.16 8.57 12.24
CA ALA A 124 -11.87 9.25 12.36
C ALA A 124 -11.97 10.73 11.98
N ALA A 125 -12.64 11.05 10.87
CA ALA A 125 -12.89 12.44 10.45
C ALA A 125 -13.76 13.19 11.46
N ARG A 126 -14.80 12.55 11.99
CA ARG A 126 -15.70 13.12 13.01
C ARG A 126 -14.96 13.46 14.30
N GLN A 127 -14.16 12.53 14.83
CA GLN A 127 -13.40 12.74 16.06
C GLN A 127 -12.32 13.81 15.94
N THR A 128 -11.80 14.04 14.73
CA THR A 128 -10.79 15.07 14.45
C THR A 128 -11.37 16.27 13.70
N CYS A 129 -12.69 16.47 13.74
CA CYS A 129 -13.36 17.51 12.96
C CYS A 129 -12.84 18.91 13.33
N HIS A 130 -12.56 19.15 14.60
CA HIS A 130 -12.01 20.43 15.07
C HIS A 130 -10.63 20.73 14.43
N GLU A 131 -9.74 19.74 14.31
CA GLU A 131 -8.48 19.94 13.61
C GLU A 131 -8.67 20.18 12.12
N ILE A 132 -9.60 19.48 11.47
CA ILE A 132 -9.93 19.68 10.05
C ILE A 132 -10.49 21.09 9.83
N GLU A 133 -11.33 21.60 10.75
CA GLU A 133 -11.87 22.96 10.75
C GLU A 133 -10.79 24.03 10.92
N ALA A 134 -9.85 23.82 11.86
CA ALA A 134 -8.73 24.72 12.06
C ALA A 134 -7.80 24.82 10.84
N MET A 135 -7.79 23.83 9.95
CA MET A 135 -7.03 23.88 8.70
C MET A 135 -7.63 24.83 7.65
N GLY A 136 -8.86 25.31 7.76
CA GLY A 136 -9.44 26.25 6.76
C GLY A 136 -9.61 25.68 5.34
N GLY A 137 -10.09 26.53 4.43
CA GLY A 137 -10.49 26.15 3.06
C GLY A 137 -11.86 25.48 3.01
N ASP A 138 -12.63 25.68 1.93
CA ASP A 138 -14.03 25.24 1.85
C ASP A 138 -14.20 23.75 1.52
N GLN A 139 -13.11 23.07 1.19
CA GLN A 139 -13.09 21.68 0.74
C GLN A 139 -12.23 20.82 1.65
N VAL A 140 -12.63 19.56 1.82
CA VAL A 140 -11.90 18.54 2.57
C VAL A 140 -11.50 17.41 1.65
N LEU A 141 -10.21 17.16 1.53
CA LEU A 141 -9.62 16.06 0.76
C LEU A 141 -9.38 14.86 1.69
N ILE A 142 -10.07 13.75 1.45
CA ILE A 142 -9.88 12.49 2.14
C ILE A 142 -9.03 11.56 1.27
N LEU A 143 -7.96 11.02 1.84
CA LEU A 143 -7.00 10.15 1.17
C LEU A 143 -6.88 8.78 1.86
N ALA A 144 -6.77 7.73 1.08
CA ALA A 144 -6.34 6.41 1.54
C ALA A 144 -4.81 6.28 1.47
N ALA A 145 -4.18 5.80 2.55
CA ALA A 145 -2.72 5.70 2.66
C ALA A 145 -2.14 4.37 2.14
N ASP A 146 -2.95 3.49 1.59
CA ASP A 146 -2.60 2.09 1.35
C ASP A 146 -2.74 1.65 -0.13
N HIS A 147 -2.69 2.63 -1.04
CA HIS A 147 -2.68 2.43 -2.49
C HIS A 147 -1.41 2.96 -3.13
N VAL A 148 -1.07 2.44 -4.31
CA VAL A 148 0.05 2.92 -5.14
C VAL A 148 -0.52 3.58 -6.39
N TYR A 149 -0.29 4.88 -6.56
CA TYR A 149 -0.85 5.67 -7.66
C TYR A 149 -0.10 7.01 -7.84
N ASP A 150 -0.32 7.65 -8.98
CA ASP A 150 0.14 9.01 -9.29
C ASP A 150 -1.07 9.87 -9.65
N MET A 151 -1.31 10.95 -8.91
CA MET A 151 -2.50 11.79 -9.06
C MET A 151 -2.18 13.23 -8.68
N ASP A 152 -2.67 14.18 -9.49
CA ASP A 152 -2.73 15.59 -9.14
C ASP A 152 -4.08 15.91 -8.48
N TYR A 153 -4.05 16.21 -7.19
CA TYR A 153 -5.25 16.58 -6.43
C TYR A 153 -5.79 17.95 -6.81
N GLY A 154 -4.98 18.83 -7.42
CA GLY A 154 -5.46 20.11 -7.96
C GLY A 154 -6.51 19.90 -9.06
N ALA A 155 -6.25 18.95 -9.97
CA ALA A 155 -7.19 18.58 -11.02
C ALA A 155 -8.49 17.97 -10.45
N LEU A 156 -8.38 17.11 -9.43
CA LEU A 156 -9.54 16.54 -8.74
C LEU A 156 -10.38 17.63 -8.03
N LEU A 157 -9.73 18.56 -7.32
CA LEU A 157 -10.40 19.70 -6.67
C LEU A 157 -11.09 20.62 -7.67
N ALA A 158 -10.46 20.88 -8.82
CA ALA A 158 -11.05 21.68 -9.90
C ALA A 158 -12.29 20.99 -10.48
N ALA A 159 -12.21 19.67 -10.72
CA ALA A 159 -13.35 18.90 -11.20
C ALA A 159 -14.51 18.87 -10.19
N HIS A 160 -14.21 18.77 -8.89
CA HIS A 160 -15.21 18.85 -7.83
C HIS A 160 -15.92 20.21 -7.81
N ARG A 161 -15.18 21.33 -7.93
CA ARG A 161 -15.81 22.65 -8.06
C ARG A 161 -16.70 22.76 -9.30
N ALA A 162 -16.26 22.18 -10.42
CA ALA A 162 -17.01 22.22 -11.68
C ALA A 162 -18.27 21.34 -11.68
N SER A 163 -18.29 20.25 -10.91
CA SER A 163 -19.45 19.35 -10.83
C SER A 163 -20.60 19.94 -10.01
N GLY A 164 -20.29 20.82 -9.04
CA GLY A 164 -21.27 21.33 -8.07
C GLY A 164 -21.83 20.25 -7.14
N ALA A 165 -21.21 19.07 -7.10
CA ALA A 165 -21.57 17.98 -6.21
C ALA A 165 -20.99 18.23 -4.82
N ALA A 166 -21.69 17.80 -3.76
CA ALA A 166 -21.17 17.88 -2.39
C ALA A 166 -20.02 16.90 -2.13
N VAL A 167 -19.94 15.82 -2.90
CA VAL A 167 -18.79 14.91 -2.90
C VAL A 167 -18.41 14.51 -4.33
N THR A 168 -17.10 14.51 -4.58
CA THR A 168 -16.51 13.88 -5.76
C THR A 168 -15.65 12.69 -5.34
N VAL A 169 -15.94 11.51 -5.90
CA VAL A 169 -15.22 10.27 -5.66
C VAL A 169 -14.23 10.02 -6.79
N ALA A 170 -12.94 9.86 -6.48
CA ALA A 170 -11.97 9.42 -7.47
C ALA A 170 -12.16 7.92 -7.75
N VAL A 171 -12.25 7.57 -9.03
CA VAL A 171 -12.57 6.21 -9.49
C VAL A 171 -11.54 5.66 -10.46
N ASP A 172 -11.48 4.33 -10.49
CA ASP A 172 -10.82 3.56 -11.55
C ASP A 172 -11.75 2.44 -12.05
N THR A 173 -11.38 1.81 -13.15
CA THR A 173 -12.13 0.70 -13.76
C THR A 173 -11.34 -0.60 -13.70
N VAL A 174 -11.94 -1.64 -13.12
CA VAL A 174 -11.33 -2.98 -12.99
C VAL A 174 -12.22 -4.06 -13.64
N PRO A 175 -11.66 -5.25 -13.96
CA PRO A 175 -12.50 -6.40 -14.30
C PRO A 175 -13.51 -6.66 -13.19
N ARG A 176 -14.79 -6.91 -13.55
CA ARG A 176 -15.87 -7.09 -12.56
C ARG A 176 -15.57 -8.17 -11.52
N ALA A 177 -14.86 -9.24 -11.92
CA ALA A 177 -14.45 -10.32 -11.04
C ALA A 177 -13.52 -9.89 -9.89
N GLU A 178 -12.80 -8.78 -10.06
CA GLU A 178 -11.86 -8.24 -9.06
C GLU A 178 -12.52 -7.18 -8.16
N ALA A 179 -13.75 -6.74 -8.48
CA ALA A 179 -14.38 -5.57 -7.87
C ALA A 179 -14.96 -5.80 -6.46
N ARG A 180 -15.06 -7.05 -5.99
CA ARG A 180 -15.65 -7.42 -4.68
C ARG A 180 -14.98 -6.78 -3.48
N GLY A 181 -13.72 -6.36 -3.61
CA GLY A 181 -12.95 -5.73 -2.54
C GLY A 181 -13.18 -4.24 -2.37
N PHE A 182 -13.99 -3.61 -3.22
CA PHE A 182 -14.09 -2.15 -3.35
C PHE A 182 -15.52 -1.64 -3.19
N GLY A 183 -15.66 -0.33 -3.00
CA GLY A 183 -16.92 0.38 -3.25
C GLY A 183 -17.17 0.45 -4.76
N VAL A 184 -18.28 -0.12 -5.22
CA VAL A 184 -18.62 -0.24 -6.65
C VAL A 184 -19.78 0.69 -6.95
N MET A 185 -19.71 1.40 -8.07
CA MET A 185 -20.73 2.38 -8.44
C MET A 185 -21.12 2.35 -9.91
N GLN A 186 -22.26 2.96 -10.21
CA GLN A 186 -22.70 3.30 -11.56
C GLN A 186 -22.90 4.80 -11.63
N ALA A 187 -22.54 5.42 -12.75
CA ALA A 187 -22.69 6.85 -12.98
C ALA A 187 -23.42 7.14 -14.30
N ASP A 188 -24.10 8.28 -14.38
CA ASP A 188 -24.68 8.79 -15.62
C ASP A 188 -23.62 9.38 -16.57
N ASP A 189 -24.03 9.80 -17.75
CA ASP A 189 -23.18 10.41 -18.78
C ASP A 189 -22.57 11.76 -18.36
N ARG A 190 -23.15 12.40 -17.34
CA ARG A 190 -22.65 13.64 -16.73
C ARG A 190 -21.75 13.38 -15.53
N GLY A 191 -21.47 12.12 -15.21
CA GLY A 191 -20.62 11.72 -14.11
C GLY A 191 -21.28 11.80 -12.73
N ARG A 192 -22.61 11.92 -12.62
CA ARG A 192 -23.30 11.80 -11.33
C ARG A 192 -23.45 10.34 -10.95
N ILE A 193 -23.19 10.01 -9.70
CA ILE A 193 -23.32 8.65 -9.18
C ILE A 193 -24.80 8.31 -8.99
N LEU A 194 -25.23 7.22 -9.61
CA LEU A 194 -26.61 6.71 -9.57
C LEU A 194 -26.81 5.66 -8.46
N SER A 195 -25.78 4.88 -8.17
CA SER A 195 -25.80 3.84 -7.14
C SER A 195 -24.39 3.59 -6.63
N PHE A 196 -24.25 3.32 -5.33
CA PHE A 196 -23.00 2.93 -4.70
C PHE A 196 -23.22 1.74 -3.77
N LEU A 197 -22.38 0.72 -3.87
CA LEU A 197 -22.41 -0.48 -3.03
C LEU A 197 -21.02 -0.73 -2.48
N GLU A 198 -20.87 -0.77 -1.16
CA GLU A 198 -19.59 -1.07 -0.51
C GLU A 198 -19.36 -2.59 -0.47
N LYS A 199 -18.27 -3.03 -1.10
CA LYS A 199 -17.81 -4.44 -1.12
C LYS A 199 -18.93 -5.46 -1.43
N PRO A 200 -19.68 -5.29 -2.55
CA PRO A 200 -20.77 -6.19 -2.88
C PRO A 200 -20.25 -7.59 -3.22
N ALA A 201 -20.97 -8.63 -2.75
CA ALA A 201 -20.66 -10.02 -3.10
C ALA A 201 -20.80 -10.29 -4.61
N ASP A 202 -21.76 -9.63 -5.26
CA ASP A 202 -21.90 -9.58 -6.72
C ASP A 202 -21.81 -8.12 -7.21
N PRO A 203 -20.62 -7.66 -7.64
CA PRO A 203 -20.43 -6.30 -8.13
C PRO A 203 -21.27 -6.02 -9.37
N PRO A 204 -22.02 -4.90 -9.45
CA PRO A 204 -22.66 -4.51 -10.70
C PRO A 204 -21.60 -4.12 -11.74
N GLY A 205 -21.87 -4.45 -13.00
CA GLY A 205 -21.08 -3.93 -14.12
C GLY A 205 -21.40 -2.47 -14.42
N MET A 206 -20.51 -1.79 -15.12
CA MET A 206 -20.73 -0.43 -15.62
C MET A 206 -21.86 -0.39 -16.64
N ILE A 207 -22.55 0.75 -16.72
CA ILE A 207 -23.54 1.01 -17.77
C ILE A 207 -22.83 0.96 -19.13
N GLY A 208 -23.29 0.09 -20.02
CA GLY A 208 -22.66 -0.14 -21.34
C GLY A 208 -21.43 -1.07 -21.34
N GLN A 209 -20.85 -1.42 -20.19
CA GLN A 209 -19.67 -2.30 -20.09
C GLN A 209 -19.81 -3.30 -18.94
N ARG A 210 -20.60 -4.36 -19.14
CA ARG A 210 -21.00 -5.29 -18.06
C ARG A 210 -19.87 -6.12 -17.45
N ASP A 211 -18.77 -6.31 -18.17
CA ASP A 211 -17.61 -7.09 -17.70
C ASP A 211 -16.60 -6.25 -16.91
N ARG A 212 -16.82 -4.93 -16.83
CA ARG A 212 -16.02 -4.00 -16.06
C ARG A 212 -16.85 -3.36 -14.96
N ALA A 213 -16.20 -3.02 -13.86
CA ALA A 213 -16.81 -2.34 -12.72
C ALA A 213 -16.04 -1.06 -12.42
N MET A 214 -16.77 0.02 -12.15
CA MET A 214 -16.22 1.28 -11.68
C MET A 214 -16.10 1.21 -10.17
N VAL A 215 -14.87 1.40 -9.67
CA VAL A 215 -14.54 1.23 -8.25
C VAL A 215 -14.03 2.52 -7.64
N SER A 216 -14.39 2.74 -6.38
CA SER A 216 -13.87 3.82 -5.54
C SER A 216 -12.40 3.56 -5.23
N MET A 217 -11.57 4.58 -5.42
CA MET A 217 -10.16 4.54 -5.01
C MET A 217 -9.97 4.84 -3.51
N GLY A 218 -11.05 5.11 -2.76
CA GLY A 218 -10.98 5.56 -1.38
C GLY A 218 -10.44 7.00 -1.23
N ILE A 219 -10.57 7.80 -2.30
CA ILE A 219 -10.11 9.20 -2.36
C ILE A 219 -11.33 10.06 -2.67
N TYR A 220 -11.59 11.04 -1.82
CA TYR A 220 -12.80 11.85 -1.86
C TYR A 220 -12.47 13.32 -1.72
N VAL A 221 -13.21 14.18 -2.40
CA VAL A 221 -13.28 15.61 -2.09
C VAL A 221 -14.69 15.93 -1.66
N PHE A 222 -14.83 16.57 -0.51
CA PHE A 222 -16.12 17.01 0.01
C PHE A 222 -16.16 18.53 0.11
N ASP A 223 -17.35 19.09 -0.08
CA ASP A 223 -17.70 20.38 0.50
C ASP A 223 -17.69 20.25 2.03
N ARG A 224 -16.96 21.14 2.70
CA ARG A 224 -16.76 21.08 4.16
C ARG A 224 -18.07 21.11 4.93
N ALA A 225 -18.96 22.03 4.58
CA ALA A 225 -20.22 22.22 5.29
C ALA A 225 -21.08 20.94 5.21
N TRP A 226 -21.14 20.34 4.02
CA TRP A 226 -21.88 19.10 3.81
C TRP A 226 -21.23 17.93 4.57
N LEU A 227 -19.91 17.78 4.52
CA LEU A 227 -19.22 16.71 5.27
C LEU A 227 -19.49 16.82 6.76
N ARG A 228 -19.46 18.03 7.33
CA ARG A 228 -19.76 18.25 8.75
C ARG A 228 -21.19 17.81 9.07
N GLU A 229 -22.19 18.21 8.28
CA GLU A 229 -23.57 17.75 8.46
C GLU A 229 -23.63 16.21 8.42
N ALA A 230 -23.06 15.62 7.38
CA ALA A 230 -23.06 14.18 7.18
C ALA A 230 -22.39 13.41 8.34
N LEU A 231 -21.35 13.96 8.98
CA LEU A 231 -20.65 13.29 10.08
C LEU A 231 -21.38 13.36 11.43
N PHE A 232 -22.25 14.36 11.65
CA PHE A 232 -22.87 14.61 12.96
C PHE A 232 -24.39 14.37 13.01
N ASP A 233 -25.07 14.32 11.87
CA ASP A 233 -26.53 14.11 11.80
C ASP A 233 -26.93 12.62 11.74
N ARG A 234 -26.17 11.73 12.37
CA ARG A 234 -26.43 10.27 12.36
C ARG A 234 -25.90 9.55 13.62
N PRO A 235 -26.44 8.35 13.95
CA PRO A 235 -25.93 7.52 15.04
C PRO A 235 -24.48 7.07 14.83
N VAL A 236 -23.73 6.89 15.91
CA VAL A 236 -22.24 6.80 15.92
C VAL A 236 -21.72 5.35 15.94
N GLU A 237 -22.59 4.34 15.98
CA GLU A 237 -22.19 2.98 16.38
C GLU A 237 -21.12 2.33 15.46
N ALA A 238 -21.08 2.70 14.17
CA ALA A 238 -19.95 2.47 13.28
C ALA A 238 -20.06 3.37 12.04
N LEU A 239 -19.35 4.51 12.02
CA LEU A 239 -19.43 5.49 10.92
C LEU A 239 -18.28 5.30 9.91
N ASP A 240 -18.61 4.86 8.70
CA ASP A 240 -17.69 4.60 7.59
C ASP A 240 -18.03 5.40 6.32
N PHE A 241 -16.99 5.83 5.59
CA PHE A 241 -17.23 6.59 4.35
C PHE A 241 -17.96 5.76 3.30
N GLY A 242 -17.56 4.50 3.10
CA GLY A 242 -18.14 3.64 2.05
C GLY A 242 -19.53 3.13 2.41
N HIS A 243 -19.76 2.74 3.67
CA HIS A 243 -21.06 2.19 4.06
C HIS A 243 -22.11 3.27 4.34
N ASP A 244 -21.73 4.46 4.81
CA ASP A 244 -22.69 5.43 5.35
C ASP A 244 -22.66 6.78 4.64
N VAL A 245 -21.47 7.40 4.48
CA VAL A 245 -21.38 8.79 4.01
C VAL A 245 -21.60 8.91 2.52
N ILE A 246 -20.92 8.09 1.71
CA ILE A 246 -21.06 8.12 0.25
C ILE A 246 -22.48 7.69 -0.19
N PRO A 247 -23.08 6.61 0.35
CA PRO A 247 -24.46 6.25 0.01
C PRO A 247 -25.49 7.34 0.29
N ASP A 248 -25.33 8.10 1.38
CA ASP A 248 -26.20 9.25 1.68
C ASP A 248 -26.07 10.37 0.63
N ALA A 249 -24.85 10.72 0.24
CA ALA A 249 -24.64 11.69 -0.84
C ALA A 249 -25.25 11.24 -2.18
N VAL A 250 -25.14 9.94 -2.49
CA VAL A 250 -25.73 9.33 -3.69
C VAL A 250 -27.26 9.39 -3.63
N ALA A 251 -27.86 9.03 -2.50
CA ALA A 251 -29.32 9.07 -2.31
C ALA A 251 -29.89 10.50 -2.46
N ARG A 252 -29.11 11.53 -2.09
CA ARG A 252 -29.46 12.95 -2.26
C ARG A 252 -29.14 13.49 -3.67
N GLY A 253 -28.54 12.70 -4.55
CA GLY A 253 -28.13 13.14 -5.89
C GLY A 253 -26.97 14.15 -5.88
N MET A 254 -26.15 14.14 -4.83
CA MET A 254 -25.09 15.12 -4.58
C MET A 254 -23.67 14.55 -4.75
N ALA A 255 -23.54 13.39 -5.41
CA ALA A 255 -22.27 12.70 -5.58
C ALA A 255 -21.87 12.59 -7.06
N ALA A 256 -20.61 12.90 -7.36
CA ALA A 256 -20.03 12.82 -8.70
C ALA A 256 -18.79 11.92 -8.73
N VAL A 257 -18.45 11.40 -9.90
CA VAL A 257 -17.21 10.65 -10.15
C VAL A 257 -16.15 11.55 -10.78
N TRP A 258 -14.90 11.23 -10.50
CA TRP A 258 -13.76 11.73 -11.26
C TRP A 258 -12.84 10.56 -11.63
N GLN A 259 -12.71 10.30 -12.93
CA GLN A 259 -11.88 9.22 -13.44
C GLN A 259 -10.40 9.62 -13.37
N LEU A 260 -9.56 8.76 -12.77
CA LEU A 260 -8.11 8.98 -12.74
C LEU A 260 -7.57 9.12 -14.18
N PRO A 261 -6.90 10.24 -14.53
CA PRO A 261 -6.31 10.43 -15.84
C PRO A 261 -5.12 9.51 -16.10
N ALA A 262 -4.73 9.41 -17.37
CA ALA A 262 -3.50 8.74 -17.78
C ALA A 262 -2.26 9.36 -17.09
N GLY A 263 -1.38 8.49 -16.60
CA GLY A 263 -0.11 8.86 -16.01
C GLY A 263 1.03 8.94 -17.02
N PRO A 264 2.29 8.98 -16.56
CA PRO A 264 3.48 9.09 -17.41
C PRO A 264 3.64 7.98 -18.45
N SER A 265 3.08 6.80 -18.17
CA SER A 265 3.11 5.64 -19.06
C SER A 265 2.04 5.68 -20.17
N GLY A 266 1.17 6.69 -20.18
CA GLY A 266 0.04 6.79 -21.11
C GLY A 266 -1.25 6.13 -20.61
N ASP A 267 -1.18 5.35 -19.52
CA ASP A 267 -2.33 4.73 -18.87
C ASP A 267 -2.48 5.24 -17.43
N ALA A 268 -3.72 5.21 -16.91
CA ALA A 268 -3.96 5.47 -15.49
C ALA A 268 -3.32 4.36 -14.65
N TYR A 269 -2.56 4.73 -13.61
CA TYR A 269 -1.93 3.76 -12.73
C TYR A 269 -2.43 3.89 -11.30
N TRP A 270 -3.25 2.92 -10.89
CA TRP A 270 -3.66 2.71 -9.52
C TRP A 270 -3.63 1.22 -9.18
N ARG A 271 -3.13 0.89 -7.99
CA ARG A 271 -3.06 -0.48 -7.49
C ARG A 271 -3.47 -0.53 -6.02
N ASP A 272 -4.51 -1.31 -5.71
CA ASP A 272 -4.71 -1.85 -4.36
C ASP A 272 -3.74 -3.02 -4.12
N VAL A 273 -2.66 -2.72 -3.41
CA VAL A 273 -1.65 -3.70 -2.99
C VAL A 273 -2.11 -4.45 -1.73
N GLY A 274 -3.35 -4.93 -1.75
CA GLY A 274 -4.02 -5.55 -0.61
C GLY A 274 -3.63 -7.02 -0.37
N THR A 275 -3.01 -7.70 -1.32
CA THR A 275 -2.55 -9.10 -1.22
C THR A 275 -1.07 -9.22 -1.57
N LEU A 276 -0.41 -10.31 -1.14
CA LEU A 276 1.00 -10.55 -1.48
C LEU A 276 1.24 -10.60 -2.99
N ASP A 277 0.31 -11.18 -3.76
CA ASP A 277 0.37 -11.24 -5.22
C ASP A 277 0.23 -9.84 -5.84
N ALA A 278 -0.71 -9.03 -5.36
CA ALA A 278 -0.91 -7.67 -5.84
C ALA A 278 0.30 -6.78 -5.50
N LEU A 279 0.82 -6.85 -4.28
CA LEU A 279 2.02 -6.14 -3.85
C LEU A 279 3.23 -6.51 -4.70
N ARG A 280 3.48 -7.81 -4.91
CA ARG A 280 4.61 -8.28 -5.72
C ARG A 280 4.49 -7.80 -7.17
N ARG A 281 3.33 -8.01 -7.80
CA ARG A 281 3.10 -7.58 -9.19
C ARG A 281 3.25 -6.06 -9.34
N ALA A 282 2.62 -5.29 -8.45
CA ALA A 282 2.72 -3.83 -8.48
C ALA A 282 4.16 -3.34 -8.33
N GLN A 283 5.01 -3.99 -7.52
CA GLN A 283 6.43 -3.65 -7.48
C GLN A 283 7.17 -4.05 -8.76
N LEU A 284 6.85 -5.21 -9.35
CA LEU A 284 7.45 -5.65 -10.61
C LEU A 284 7.14 -4.71 -11.79
N ASP A 285 5.99 -4.03 -11.76
CA ASP A 285 5.63 -3.01 -12.76
C ASP A 285 6.68 -1.87 -12.85
N PHE A 286 7.47 -1.63 -11.79
CA PHE A 286 8.54 -0.62 -11.73
C PHE A 286 9.94 -1.13 -12.10
N VAL A 287 10.11 -2.40 -12.49
CA VAL A 287 11.44 -2.96 -12.80
C VAL A 287 11.95 -2.45 -14.15
N ASN A 288 11.09 -2.43 -15.17
CA ASN A 288 11.45 -2.08 -16.55
C ASN A 288 10.63 -0.91 -17.11
N ALA A 289 9.79 -0.29 -16.29
CA ALA A 289 8.92 0.82 -16.68
C ALA A 289 8.75 1.78 -15.50
N GLU A 290 8.20 2.95 -15.77
CA GLU A 290 7.79 3.92 -14.75
C GLU A 290 6.29 4.19 -14.91
N PRO A 291 5.42 3.28 -14.43
CA PRO A 291 3.99 3.41 -14.63
C PRO A 291 3.39 4.58 -13.83
N ALA A 292 4.05 4.96 -12.73
CA ALA A 292 3.78 6.11 -11.88
C ALA A 292 5.13 6.68 -11.40
N ARG A 293 5.18 7.98 -11.06
CA ARG A 293 6.42 8.59 -10.53
C ARG A 293 6.73 8.06 -9.13
N LEU A 294 7.88 7.40 -8.96
CA LEU A 294 8.36 6.97 -7.63
C LEU A 294 8.51 8.19 -6.69
N PRO A 295 8.09 8.10 -5.40
CA PRO A 295 8.29 9.17 -4.43
C PRO A 295 9.76 9.52 -4.21
N PHE A 296 10.60 8.49 -4.06
CA PHE A 296 12.05 8.62 -3.98
C PHE A 296 12.67 7.62 -4.94
N ALA A 297 13.55 8.13 -5.81
CA ALA A 297 14.21 7.31 -6.81
C ALA A 297 15.10 6.25 -6.13
N CYS A 298 15.00 5.02 -6.61
CA CYS A 298 15.80 3.89 -6.16
C CYS A 298 16.03 2.95 -7.34
N PRO A 299 17.28 2.58 -7.66
CA PRO A 299 17.57 1.60 -8.69
C PRO A 299 16.84 0.27 -8.45
N ALA A 300 16.30 -0.35 -9.50
CA ALA A 300 15.68 -1.67 -9.39
C ALA A 300 16.64 -2.72 -8.83
N SER A 301 17.95 -2.60 -9.10
CA SER A 301 19.00 -3.48 -8.58
C SER A 301 19.08 -3.54 -7.04
N ASP A 302 18.52 -2.54 -6.34
CA ASP A 302 18.58 -2.49 -4.88
C ASP A 302 17.52 -3.38 -4.21
N TRP A 303 16.49 -3.79 -4.94
CA TRP A 303 15.35 -4.53 -4.39
C TRP A 303 14.82 -5.66 -5.28
N TYR A 304 15.13 -5.68 -6.58
CA TYR A 304 14.74 -6.77 -7.48
C TYR A 304 15.83 -7.84 -7.56
N LEU A 305 15.47 -9.10 -7.27
CA LEU A 305 16.39 -10.24 -7.21
C LEU A 305 16.40 -11.08 -8.50
N GLY A 306 15.64 -10.69 -9.53
CA GLY A 306 15.39 -11.55 -10.68
C GLY A 306 14.24 -12.54 -10.44
N ARG A 307 13.78 -13.22 -11.50
CA ARG A 307 12.77 -14.30 -11.45
C ARG A 307 11.47 -13.93 -10.70
N GLY A 308 11.07 -12.66 -10.80
CA GLY A 308 9.89 -12.15 -10.12
C GLY A 308 10.02 -12.06 -8.59
N SER A 309 11.25 -12.10 -8.05
CA SER A 309 11.54 -12.07 -6.63
C SER A 309 12.06 -10.70 -6.17
N ILE A 310 11.72 -10.32 -4.94
CA ILE A 310 11.93 -8.98 -4.38
C ILE A 310 12.53 -9.10 -2.97
N ALA A 311 13.54 -8.29 -2.68
CA ALA A 311 14.09 -8.05 -1.36
C ALA A 311 13.60 -6.72 -0.79
N MET A 312 13.02 -6.77 0.41
CA MET A 312 12.65 -5.59 1.17
C MET A 312 13.85 -5.05 1.97
N PRO A 313 13.80 -3.79 2.47
CA PRO A 313 14.91 -3.16 3.17
C PRO A 313 15.52 -4.03 4.28
N GLY A 314 16.86 -4.12 4.29
CA GLY A 314 17.64 -4.86 5.27
C GLY A 314 17.66 -6.38 5.07
N ALA A 315 16.93 -6.93 4.09
CA ALA A 315 17.05 -8.34 3.74
C ALA A 315 18.44 -8.66 3.18
N VAL A 316 18.96 -9.85 3.47
CA VAL A 316 20.24 -10.35 2.95
C VAL A 316 19.97 -11.66 2.23
N VAL A 317 20.38 -11.72 0.96
CA VAL A 317 20.17 -12.90 0.09
C VAL A 317 21.51 -13.32 -0.50
N PRO A 318 22.07 -14.48 -0.08
CA PRO A 318 23.30 -15.04 -0.65
C PRO A 318 23.10 -15.44 -2.12
N GLU A 319 24.18 -15.36 -2.92
CA GLU A 319 24.15 -15.77 -4.34
C GLU A 319 23.77 -17.24 -4.56
N SER A 320 24.03 -18.09 -3.57
CA SER A 320 23.66 -19.51 -3.62
C SER A 320 22.17 -19.75 -3.39
N ALA A 321 21.39 -18.76 -2.95
CA ALA A 321 19.95 -18.88 -2.82
C ALA A 321 19.26 -18.73 -4.19
N ARG A 322 18.25 -19.55 -4.44
CA ARG A 322 17.48 -19.56 -5.68
C ARG A 322 16.01 -19.32 -5.37
N LEU A 323 15.58 -18.08 -5.57
CA LEU A 323 14.24 -17.63 -5.21
C LEU A 323 13.43 -17.29 -6.46
N ILE A 324 12.25 -17.89 -6.61
CA ILE A 324 11.31 -17.62 -7.71
C ILE A 324 10.00 -17.08 -7.13
N CYS A 325 9.45 -16.01 -7.73
CA CYS A 325 8.19 -15.39 -7.28
C CYS A 325 8.15 -15.08 -5.77
N THR A 326 9.27 -14.68 -5.17
CA THR A 326 9.42 -14.61 -3.71
C THR A 326 9.50 -13.17 -3.22
N LEU A 327 8.76 -12.84 -2.16
CA LEU A 327 8.91 -11.64 -1.34
C LEU A 327 9.76 -11.98 -0.12
N VAL A 328 10.96 -11.40 -0.04
CA VAL A 328 11.82 -11.49 1.15
C VAL A 328 11.53 -10.27 2.03
N GLY A 329 10.90 -10.51 3.18
CA GLY A 329 10.46 -9.48 4.10
C GLY A 329 11.59 -8.69 4.76
N PRO A 330 11.28 -7.56 5.44
CA PRO A 330 12.29 -6.65 5.97
C PRO A 330 13.24 -7.36 6.94
N GLY A 331 14.54 -7.09 6.80
CA GLY A 331 15.58 -7.62 7.69
C GLY A 331 15.87 -9.12 7.58
N ALA A 332 15.16 -9.87 6.73
CA ALA A 332 15.29 -11.33 6.68
C ALA A 332 16.68 -11.77 6.17
N GLN A 333 17.32 -12.66 6.91
CA GLN A 333 18.65 -13.21 6.64
C GLN A 333 18.51 -14.59 5.96
N VAL A 334 18.41 -14.59 4.64
CA VAL A 334 18.20 -15.83 3.87
C VAL A 334 19.43 -16.73 3.98
N PRO A 335 19.30 -18.00 4.37
CA PRO A 335 20.43 -18.92 4.45
C PRO A 335 20.94 -19.31 3.06
N ALA A 336 22.24 -19.60 2.99
CA ALA A 336 22.89 -20.10 1.77
C ALA A 336 22.18 -21.37 1.23
N GLY A 337 22.02 -21.44 -0.08
CA GLY A 337 21.38 -22.59 -0.74
C GLY A 337 19.87 -22.72 -0.55
N LEU A 338 19.18 -21.72 0.05
CA LEU A 338 17.72 -21.76 0.13
C LEU A 338 17.11 -21.74 -1.27
N VAL A 339 16.17 -22.65 -1.53
CA VAL A 339 15.37 -22.69 -2.75
C VAL A 339 13.92 -22.44 -2.41
N THR A 340 13.27 -21.51 -3.13
CA THR A 340 11.82 -21.28 -3.06
C THR A 340 11.21 -21.05 -4.44
N GLY A 341 9.93 -21.40 -4.58
CA GLY A 341 9.15 -21.25 -5.80
C GLY A 341 9.29 -22.42 -6.79
N GLU A 342 9.88 -23.54 -6.35
CA GLU A 342 10.08 -24.75 -7.18
C GLU A 342 9.26 -25.94 -6.70
N ASN A 343 9.09 -26.08 -5.38
CA ASN A 343 8.28 -27.13 -4.78
C ASN A 343 7.18 -26.47 -3.93
N PRO A 344 5.93 -26.41 -4.43
CA PRO A 344 4.82 -25.80 -3.72
C PRO A 344 4.59 -26.35 -2.31
N ASP A 345 4.77 -27.65 -2.11
CA ASP A 345 4.51 -28.31 -0.82
C ASP A 345 5.60 -27.97 0.20
N GLU A 346 6.86 -27.97 -0.23
CA GLU A 346 7.98 -27.60 0.64
C GLU A 346 7.96 -26.09 0.94
N ASP A 347 7.59 -25.25 -0.03
CA ASP A 347 7.40 -23.82 0.18
C ASP A 347 6.30 -23.55 1.21
N ALA A 348 5.11 -24.15 1.03
CA ALA A 348 3.96 -23.98 1.90
C ALA A 348 4.19 -24.55 3.32
N ARG A 349 5.07 -25.54 3.45
CA ARG A 349 5.47 -26.09 4.76
C ARG A 349 6.20 -25.05 5.61
N TRP A 350 7.11 -24.29 5.01
CA TRP A 350 8.01 -23.39 5.74
C TRP A 350 7.61 -21.93 5.70
N PHE A 351 6.96 -21.50 4.63
CA PHE A 351 6.69 -20.11 4.29
C PHE A 351 5.21 -19.90 3.96
N THR A 352 4.80 -18.63 3.88
CA THR A 352 3.48 -18.28 3.38
C THR A 352 3.50 -18.36 1.85
N ARG A 353 2.63 -19.17 1.25
CA ARG A 353 2.50 -19.29 -0.21
C ARG A 353 1.07 -18.97 -0.64
N THR A 354 0.92 -18.09 -1.63
CA THR A 354 -0.39 -17.77 -2.23
C THR A 354 -0.81 -18.81 -3.28
N ALA A 355 -2.09 -18.82 -3.65
CA ALA A 355 -2.59 -19.68 -4.72
C ALA A 355 -1.92 -19.37 -6.08
N ALA A 356 -1.59 -18.10 -6.34
CA ALA A 356 -0.87 -17.67 -7.55
C ALA A 356 0.66 -17.92 -7.48
N GLY A 357 1.15 -18.56 -6.41
CA GLY A 357 2.55 -19.00 -6.29
C GLY A 357 3.53 -17.97 -5.75
N THR A 358 3.06 -16.85 -5.20
CA THR A 358 3.94 -15.93 -4.47
C THR A 358 4.33 -16.53 -3.12
N VAL A 359 5.63 -16.56 -2.82
CA VAL A 359 6.16 -17.03 -1.54
C VAL A 359 6.60 -15.82 -0.71
N LEU A 360 6.13 -15.68 0.53
CA LEU A 360 6.61 -14.70 1.49
C LEU A 360 7.54 -15.37 2.50
N ILE A 361 8.75 -14.85 2.62
CA ILE A 361 9.74 -15.24 3.63
C ILE A 361 9.86 -14.12 4.65
N THR A 362 9.70 -14.45 5.94
CA THR A 362 10.02 -13.55 7.07
C THR A 362 11.12 -14.15 7.93
N GLN A 363 11.80 -13.31 8.73
CA GLN A 363 12.83 -13.81 9.65
C GLN A 363 12.25 -14.86 10.62
N ALA A 364 11.05 -14.63 11.17
CA ALA A 364 10.39 -15.57 12.07
C ALA A 364 10.15 -16.95 11.42
N MET A 365 9.83 -16.99 10.12
CA MET A 365 9.68 -18.25 9.38
C MET A 365 11.02 -18.98 9.21
N LEU A 366 12.09 -18.23 8.93
CA LEU A 366 13.45 -18.77 8.81
C LEU A 366 13.94 -19.35 10.15
N ASP A 367 13.71 -18.63 11.25
CA ASP A 367 14.08 -19.07 12.61
C ASP A 367 13.35 -20.37 12.98
N ARG A 368 12.04 -20.42 12.71
CA ARG A 368 11.22 -21.63 12.92
C ARG A 368 11.76 -22.83 12.12
N ARG A 369 12.12 -22.61 10.86
CA ARG A 369 12.70 -23.65 9.99
C ARG A 369 14.07 -24.12 10.50
N ALA A 370 14.92 -23.21 10.95
CA ALA A 370 16.23 -23.52 11.50
C ALA A 370 16.14 -24.36 12.79
N ALA A 371 15.24 -23.99 13.71
CA ALA A 371 15.00 -24.74 14.94
C ALA A 371 14.57 -26.19 14.66
N HIS A 372 13.68 -26.41 13.68
CA HIS A 372 13.28 -27.76 13.29
C HIS A 372 14.43 -28.58 12.68
N ALA A 373 15.31 -27.95 11.90
CA ALA A 373 16.48 -28.63 11.35
C ALA A 373 17.48 -29.06 12.45
N GLN A 374 17.62 -28.27 13.52
CA GLN A 374 18.47 -28.61 14.67
C GLN A 374 17.91 -29.80 15.45
N ILE A 375 16.59 -29.85 15.69
CA ILE A 375 15.92 -30.98 16.36
C ILE A 375 16.11 -32.29 15.59
N ARG A 376 15.97 -32.26 14.25
CA ARG A 376 16.21 -33.47 13.44
C ARG A 376 17.66 -33.99 13.54
N ARG A 377 18.64 -33.07 13.62
CA ARG A 377 20.05 -33.44 13.77
C ARG A 377 20.36 -34.04 15.15
N SER A 378 19.68 -33.61 16.21
CA SER A 378 19.88 -34.17 17.55
C SER A 378 19.16 -35.50 17.80
N VAL A 379 18.12 -35.82 17.02
CA VAL A 379 17.30 -37.06 17.18
C VAL A 379 17.76 -38.21 16.27
N THR A 380 18.80 -38.02 15.44
CA THR A 380 19.38 -39.13 14.66
C THR A 380 20.26 -39.98 15.58
N PRO A 381 19.97 -41.29 15.82
CA PRO A 381 20.78 -42.13 16.69
C PRO A 381 22.20 -42.28 16.12
N PRO A 382 23.25 -42.40 16.94
CA PRO A 382 24.56 -42.78 16.43
C PRO A 382 24.42 -44.12 15.72
N LEU A 383 24.90 -44.18 14.47
CA LEU A 383 25.06 -45.44 13.74
C LEU A 383 25.91 -46.36 14.62
N PHE A 384 25.29 -47.40 15.18
CA PHE A 384 26.02 -48.47 15.85
C PHE A 384 26.96 -49.09 14.83
N ASN A 385 28.24 -48.78 14.97
CA ASN A 385 29.30 -49.34 14.17
C ASN A 385 29.44 -50.81 14.59
N ASN A 386 28.78 -51.70 13.87
CA ASN A 386 28.86 -53.14 14.09
C ASN A 386 30.24 -53.61 13.58
N ARG A 387 31.29 -53.36 14.37
CA ARG A 387 32.59 -54.00 14.17
C ARG A 387 32.40 -55.47 14.51
N GLY A 388 32.45 -56.29 13.46
CA GLY A 388 32.36 -57.74 13.54
C GLY A 388 33.38 -58.30 14.53
N LEU A 389 32.87 -59.13 15.44
CA LEU A 389 33.65 -60.13 16.13
C LEU A 389 34.15 -61.13 15.08
N HIS A 390 35.42 -61.06 14.72
CA HIS A 390 36.14 -62.18 14.13
C HIS A 390 36.87 -62.92 15.26
N ALA A 391 36.51 -64.20 15.35
CA ALA A 391 37.17 -65.39 15.92
C ALA A 391 38.35 -65.21 16.88
#